data_AF-A0A7J2R630-F1
#
_entry.id   AF-A0A7J2R630-F1
#
_cell.length_a   1.000
_cell.length_b   1.000
_cell.length_c   1.000
_cell.angle_alpha   90.00
_cell.angle_beta   90.00
_cell.angle_gamma   90.00
#
_symmetry.space_group_name_H-M   'P 1'
#
loop_
_entity.id
_entity.type
_entity.pdbx_description
1 polymer ?
#
loop_
_entity_poly.entity_id
_entity_poly.type
_entity_poly.pdbx_seq_one_letter_code
_entity_poly.pdbx_strand_id
1 'polypeptide(L)'
;MVNKYNLKKQIKIAGPRRIKDRGIKWIEHYHERSQGLKKKFDKELGKGSYMRWEGHDYTTDSDYFIVVGPAVTKNLKKRFFAGIKKLPDDPKTPVYAPSGEYFSSSNGAYTHASEKWAIPFPKGAPNYTLNELAVIDIPRHVKG
;
A
#
# COMPACT_ATOMS: atom_id res chain seq x y z
N MET A 1 42.83 22.91 -25.94
CA MET A 1 42.19 21.61 -25.64
C MET A 1 41.53 21.73 -24.27
N VAL A 2 40.20 21.59 -24.22
CA VAL A 2 39.41 21.76 -22.99
C VAL A 2 39.53 20.51 -22.14
N ASN A 3 40.19 20.60 -20.98
CA ASN A 3 40.35 19.47 -20.09
C ASN A 3 39.09 19.32 -19.23
N LYS A 4 38.39 18.20 -19.45
CA LYS A 4 37.06 17.87 -18.89
C LYS A 4 37.10 17.87 -17.37
N TYR A 5 36.26 18.69 -16.76
CA TYR A 5 35.96 18.66 -15.34
C TYR A 5 35.55 17.25 -14.90
N ASN A 6 36.40 16.67 -14.05
CA ASN A 6 36.16 15.39 -13.38
C ASN A 6 35.17 15.64 -12.23
N LEU A 7 33.89 15.78 -12.57
CA LEU A 7 32.78 15.83 -11.61
C LEU A 7 32.56 14.42 -11.05
N LYS A 8 33.49 13.97 -10.19
CA LYS A 8 33.21 12.89 -9.25
C LYS A 8 32.21 13.41 -8.24
N LYS A 9 30.92 13.34 -8.63
CA LYS A 9 29.78 13.56 -7.77
C LYS A 9 29.92 12.55 -6.63
N GLN A 10 30.43 12.99 -5.49
CA GLN A 10 30.46 12.21 -4.27
C GLN A 10 29.01 11.83 -3.95
N ILE A 11 28.62 10.63 -4.33
CA ILE A 11 27.34 10.05 -3.91
C ILE A 11 27.53 9.80 -2.41
N LYS A 12 27.14 10.78 -1.59
CA LYS A 12 26.94 10.58 -0.17
C LYS A 12 25.91 9.45 -0.04
N ILE A 13 26.38 8.25 0.24
CA ILE A 13 25.54 7.11 0.59
C ILE A 13 24.99 7.42 1.98
N ALA A 14 23.98 8.29 2.03
CA ALA A 14 23.10 8.37 3.18
C ALA A 14 22.53 6.96 3.38
N GLY A 15 22.50 6.48 4.63
CA GLY A 15 21.92 5.18 4.95
C GLY A 15 20.50 5.04 4.38
N PRO A 16 19.96 3.81 4.31
CA PRO A 16 18.69 3.55 3.65
C PRO A 16 17.59 4.45 4.21
N ARG A 17 17.09 5.38 3.38
CA ARG A 17 15.99 6.28 3.74
C ARG A 17 14.72 5.47 3.98
N ARG A 18 13.88 5.90 4.93
CA ARG A 18 12.54 5.32 5.12
C ARG A 18 11.71 5.60 3.87
N ILE A 19 10.80 4.69 3.51
CA ILE A 19 9.97 4.79 2.29
C ILE A 19 9.29 6.16 2.17
N LYS A 20 8.69 6.67 3.26
CA LYS A 20 8.08 8.01 3.31
C LYS A 20 8.99 9.16 2.88
N ASP A 21 10.30 9.02 3.08
CA ASP A 21 11.31 10.08 2.82
C ASP A 21 11.96 9.92 1.44
N ARG A 22 11.48 8.99 0.60
CA ARG A 22 12.02 8.69 -0.73
C ARG A 22 11.36 9.47 -1.86
N GLY A 23 10.31 10.24 -1.57
CA GLY A 23 9.61 11.05 -2.57
C GLY A 23 8.83 10.23 -3.60
N ILE A 24 8.36 9.03 -3.22
CA ILE A 24 7.53 8.19 -4.08
C ILE A 24 6.20 8.90 -4.30
N LYS A 25 5.82 9.08 -5.58
CA LYS A 25 4.49 9.58 -5.95
C LYS A 25 3.52 8.40 -6.02
N TRP A 26 2.66 8.30 -5.01
CA TRP A 26 1.63 7.27 -4.95
C TRP A 26 0.41 7.65 -5.80
N ILE A 27 0.02 6.74 -6.70
CA ILE A 27 -1.13 6.88 -7.58
C ILE A 27 -2.11 5.76 -7.24
N GLU A 28 -3.38 6.10 -7.04
CA GLU A 28 -4.42 5.10 -6.83
C GLU A 28 -4.62 4.28 -8.11
N HIS A 29 -4.40 2.97 -8.03
CA HIS A 29 -4.47 2.08 -9.19
C HIS A 29 -4.90 0.68 -8.78
N TYR A 30 -5.82 0.09 -9.56
CA TYR A 30 -6.39 -1.23 -9.32
C TYR A 30 -6.30 -2.10 -10.57
N HIS A 31 -5.64 -3.25 -10.44
CA HIS A 31 -5.75 -4.34 -11.40
C HIS A 31 -7.06 -5.11 -11.23
N GLU A 32 -7.41 -5.94 -12.21
CA GLU A 32 -8.64 -6.75 -12.29
C GLU A 32 -9.07 -7.37 -10.95
N ARG A 33 -8.17 -8.11 -10.28
CA ARG A 33 -8.46 -8.73 -8.98
C ARG A 33 -8.75 -7.71 -7.88
N SER A 34 -7.97 -6.65 -7.80
CA SER A 34 -8.17 -5.57 -6.81
C SER A 34 -9.38 -4.69 -7.14
N GLN A 35 -9.80 -4.59 -8.41
CA GLN A 35 -11.04 -3.92 -8.79
C GLN A 35 -12.26 -4.68 -8.28
N GLY A 36 -12.23 -6.01 -8.32
CA GLY A 36 -13.28 -6.84 -7.73
C GLY A 36 -13.42 -6.59 -6.22
N LEU A 37 -12.31 -6.58 -5.49
CA LEU A 37 -12.28 -6.27 -4.07
C LEU A 37 -12.77 -4.84 -3.78
N LYS A 38 -12.31 -3.87 -4.58
CA LYS A 38 -12.74 -2.47 -4.48
C LYS A 38 -14.26 -2.34 -4.61
N LYS A 39 -14.85 -2.91 -5.67
CA LYS A 39 -16.30 -2.90 -5.90
C LYS A 39 -17.07 -3.58 -4.77
N LYS A 40 -16.57 -4.72 -4.27
CA LYS A 40 -17.20 -5.45 -3.16
C LYS A 40 -17.23 -4.60 -1.88
N PHE A 41 -16.08 -4.12 -1.43
CA PHE A 41 -16.00 -3.40 -0.17
C PHE A 41 -16.64 -2.00 -0.24
N ASP A 42 -16.58 -1.34 -1.39
CA ASP A 42 -17.33 -0.09 -1.59
C ASP A 42 -18.85 -0.32 -1.51
N LYS A 43 -19.35 -1.49 -1.94
CA LYS A 43 -20.76 -1.86 -1.81
C LYS A 43 -21.15 -2.25 -0.38
N GLU A 44 -20.32 -3.04 0.30
CA GLU A 44 -20.64 -3.62 1.61
C GLU A 44 -20.38 -2.67 2.77
N LEU A 45 -19.33 -1.85 2.69
CA LEU A 45 -18.88 -0.96 3.77
C LEU A 45 -18.99 0.52 3.39
N GLY A 46 -18.79 0.83 2.10
CA GLY A 46 -18.82 2.18 1.57
C GLY A 46 -17.47 2.64 1.01
N LYS A 47 -17.47 3.80 0.35
CA LYS A 47 -16.28 4.36 -0.31
C LYS A 47 -15.13 4.56 0.68
N GLY A 48 -13.92 4.27 0.23
CA GLY A 48 -12.72 4.39 1.05
C GLY A 48 -12.55 3.25 2.06
N SER A 49 -13.34 2.19 1.95
CA SER A 49 -13.16 0.95 2.71
C SER A 49 -11.92 0.18 2.24
N TYR A 50 -11.72 0.07 0.93
CA TYR A 50 -10.57 -0.56 0.31
C TYR A 50 -9.89 0.42 -0.65
N MET A 51 -8.57 0.57 -0.52
CA MET A 51 -7.76 1.45 -1.33
C MET A 51 -6.46 0.76 -1.72
N ARG A 52 -5.99 1.04 -2.94
CA ARG A 52 -4.72 0.54 -3.45
C ARG A 52 -3.95 1.64 -4.16
N TRP A 53 -2.67 1.77 -3.84
CA TRP A 53 -1.76 2.68 -4.50
C TRP A 53 -0.59 1.94 -5.11
N GLU A 54 -0.06 2.48 -6.20
CA GLU A 54 1.23 2.11 -6.76
C GLU A 54 2.14 3.33 -6.81
N GLY A 55 3.44 3.09 -6.71
CA GLY A 55 4.43 4.14 -6.77
C GLY A 55 5.79 3.59 -7.14
N HIS A 56 6.49 4.33 -7.98
CA HIS A 56 7.85 4.03 -8.39
C HIS A 56 8.85 4.73 -7.47
N ASP A 57 9.79 3.97 -6.90
CA ASP A 57 10.90 4.47 -6.10
C ASP A 57 12.13 4.66 -6.98
N TYR A 58 12.33 5.89 -7.47
CA TYR A 58 13.51 6.27 -8.26
C TYR A 58 14.84 6.16 -7.48
N THR A 59 14.81 5.97 -6.15
CA THR A 59 16.02 5.79 -5.35
C THR A 59 16.54 4.36 -5.35
N THR A 60 15.65 3.38 -5.55
CA THR A 60 16.01 1.95 -5.66
C THR A 60 15.59 1.32 -6.99
N ASP A 61 15.07 2.11 -7.93
CA ASP A 61 14.55 1.68 -9.22
C ASP A 61 13.58 0.49 -9.06
N SER A 62 12.55 0.68 -8.26
CA SER A 62 11.63 -0.40 -7.89
C SER A 62 10.21 0.11 -7.77
N ASP A 63 9.27 -0.67 -8.28
CA ASP A 63 7.85 -0.39 -8.12
C ASP A 63 7.32 -1.01 -6.83
N TYR A 64 6.40 -0.32 -6.19
CA TYR A 64 5.74 -0.77 -4.98
C TYR A 64 4.24 -0.64 -5.13
N PHE A 65 3.50 -1.48 -4.42
CA PHE A 65 2.09 -1.23 -4.16
C PHE A 65 1.79 -1.27 -2.68
N ILE A 66 0.77 -0.50 -2.30
CA ILE A 66 0.22 -0.42 -0.95
C ILE A 66 -1.26 -0.77 -1.02
N VAL A 67 -1.73 -1.54 -0.04
CA VAL A 67 -3.16 -1.83 0.15
C VAL A 67 -3.55 -1.41 1.56
N VAL A 68 -4.69 -0.73 1.66
CA VAL A 68 -5.39 -0.49 2.91
C VAL A 68 -6.83 -0.98 2.79
N GLY A 69 -7.30 -1.81 3.72
CA GLY A 69 -8.71 -2.23 3.75
C GLY A 69 -9.01 -3.46 4.63
N PRO A 70 -10.22 -4.01 4.54
CA PRO A 70 -10.64 -5.17 5.32
C PRO A 70 -9.81 -6.41 5.02
N ALA A 71 -9.41 -7.14 6.06
CA ALA A 71 -8.68 -8.39 5.96
C ALA A 71 -9.03 -9.35 7.12
N VAL A 72 -8.66 -10.61 6.97
CA VAL A 72 -8.78 -11.63 8.00
C VAL A 72 -7.37 -12.02 8.46
N THR A 73 -7.13 -11.90 9.78
CA THR A 73 -5.87 -12.32 10.40
C THR A 73 -5.70 -13.84 10.36
N LYS A 74 -4.49 -14.33 10.67
CA LYS A 74 -4.22 -15.77 10.82
C LYS A 74 -5.18 -16.47 11.81
N ASN A 75 -5.60 -15.76 12.85
CA ASN A 75 -6.51 -16.25 13.90
C ASN A 75 -7.99 -15.99 13.56
N LEU A 76 -8.33 -15.83 12.28
CA LEU A 76 -9.71 -15.65 11.79
C LEU A 76 -10.43 -14.38 12.28
N LYS A 77 -9.70 -13.43 12.87
CA LYS A 77 -10.27 -12.14 13.29
C LYS A 77 -10.31 -11.17 12.12
N LYS A 78 -11.47 -10.57 11.85
CA LYS A 78 -11.62 -9.45 10.92
C LYS A 78 -10.96 -8.20 11.50
N ARG A 79 -10.16 -7.54 10.67
CA ARG A 79 -9.37 -6.35 11.00
C ARG A 79 -9.25 -5.47 9.76
N PHE A 80 -8.89 -4.21 9.95
CA PHE A 80 -8.31 -3.42 8.86
C PHE A 80 -6.84 -3.77 8.73
N PHE A 81 -6.33 -3.75 7.52
CA PHE A 81 -4.95 -4.07 7.20
C PHE A 81 -4.33 -2.93 6.41
N ALA A 82 -3.07 -2.63 6.69
CA ALA A 82 -2.24 -1.76 5.86
C ALA A 82 -0.94 -2.49 5.54
N GLY A 83 -0.63 -2.66 4.26
CA GLY A 83 0.57 -3.37 3.83
C GLY A 83 1.19 -2.80 2.56
N ILE A 84 2.51 -2.97 2.47
CA ILE A 84 3.33 -2.58 1.32
C ILE A 84 4.04 -3.81 0.74
N LYS A 85 4.29 -3.80 -0.56
CA LYS A 85 5.07 -4.83 -1.24
C LYS A 85 5.79 -4.24 -2.43
N LYS A 86 7.06 -4.63 -2.61
CA LYS A 86 7.78 -4.41 -3.87
C LYS A 86 7.17 -5.30 -4.95
N LEU A 87 6.80 -4.72 -6.09
CA LEU A 87 6.42 -5.46 -7.28
C LEU A 87 7.66 -6.14 -7.87
N PRO A 88 7.54 -7.38 -8.36
CA PRO A 88 8.63 -8.04 -9.06
C PRO A 88 8.93 -7.32 -10.38
N ASP A 89 10.20 -7.29 -10.75
CA ASP A 89 10.64 -6.65 -12.00
C ASP A 89 10.13 -7.45 -13.22
N ASP A 90 9.97 -8.78 -13.07
CA ASP A 90 9.30 -9.64 -14.07
C ASP A 90 7.78 -9.68 -13.80
N PRO A 91 6.94 -9.19 -14.74
CA PRO A 91 5.48 -9.19 -14.59
C PRO A 91 4.85 -10.59 -14.55
N LYS A 92 5.58 -11.65 -14.95
CA LYS A 92 5.11 -13.03 -14.84
C LYS A 92 5.29 -13.62 -13.43
N THR A 93 6.08 -12.96 -12.59
CA THR A 93 6.30 -13.43 -11.22
C THR A 93 5.03 -13.22 -10.38
N PRO A 94 4.54 -14.25 -9.68
CA PRO A 94 3.36 -14.12 -8.83
C PRO A 94 3.54 -13.04 -7.76
N VAL A 95 2.58 -12.13 -7.70
CA VAL A 95 2.55 -11.08 -6.67
C VAL A 95 1.78 -11.60 -5.45
N TYR A 96 2.52 -11.98 -4.41
CA TYR A 96 1.93 -12.40 -3.15
C TYR A 96 1.35 -11.22 -2.34
N ALA A 97 0.56 -11.56 -1.32
CA ALA A 97 0.00 -10.59 -0.39
C ALA A 97 1.10 -9.71 0.22
N PRO A 98 0.83 -8.40 0.40
CA PRO A 98 1.77 -7.49 1.02
C PRO A 98 2.03 -7.85 2.49
N SER A 99 3.22 -7.46 2.97
CA SER A 99 3.51 -7.51 4.40
C SER A 99 3.00 -6.24 5.05
N GLY A 100 2.42 -6.36 6.24
CA GLY A 100 1.74 -5.24 6.87
C GLY A 100 1.22 -5.52 8.26
N GLU A 101 0.47 -4.56 8.77
CA GLU A 101 -0.06 -4.52 10.13
C GLU A 101 -1.58 -4.51 10.12
N TYR A 102 -2.18 -4.90 11.26
CA TYR A 102 -3.63 -5.00 11.42
C TYR A 102 -4.12 -4.02 12.49
N PHE A 103 -5.29 -3.43 12.24
CA PHE A 103 -5.85 -2.33 13.01
C PHE A 103 -7.32 -2.58 13.34
N SER A 104 -7.79 -1.92 14.40
CA SER A 104 -9.19 -1.93 14.82
C SER A 104 -10.08 -0.96 14.04
N SER A 105 -9.49 -0.03 13.29
CA SER A 105 -10.21 0.96 12.49
C SER A 105 -9.54 1.27 11.15
N SER A 106 -10.32 1.75 10.18
CA SER A 106 -9.79 2.19 8.88
C SER A 106 -8.86 3.39 9.03
N ASN A 107 -9.18 4.35 9.91
CA ASN A 107 -8.28 5.47 10.19
C ASN A 107 -6.95 5.01 10.77
N GLY A 108 -6.94 4.03 11.69
CA GLY A 108 -5.68 3.50 12.22
C GLY A 108 -4.79 2.92 11.12
N ALA A 109 -5.39 2.19 10.17
CA ALA A 109 -4.67 1.66 9.02
C ALA A 109 -4.18 2.76 8.06
N TYR A 110 -5.01 3.77 7.78
CA TYR A 110 -4.61 4.92 6.95
C TYR A 110 -3.52 5.77 7.60
N THR A 111 -3.63 6.06 8.90
CA THR A 111 -2.61 6.80 9.65
C THR A 111 -1.28 6.06 9.57
N HIS A 112 -1.28 4.75 9.84
CA HIS A 112 -0.06 3.94 9.71
C HIS A 112 0.55 4.04 8.30
N ALA A 113 -0.26 3.81 7.27
CA ALA A 113 0.22 3.83 5.89
C ALA A 113 0.75 5.22 5.48
N SER A 114 0.06 6.29 5.88
CA SER A 114 0.47 7.68 5.64
C SER A 114 1.78 8.00 6.35
N GLU A 115 1.91 7.64 7.63
CA GLU A 115 3.12 7.91 8.42
C GLU A 115 4.33 7.08 8.00
N LYS A 116 4.12 5.83 7.56
CA LYS A 116 5.21 4.94 7.13
C LYS A 116 5.63 5.14 5.68
N TRP A 117 4.68 5.41 4.80
CA TRP A 117 4.88 5.35 3.35
C TRP A 117 4.52 6.63 2.62
N ALA A 118 4.00 7.66 3.31
CA ALA A 118 3.58 8.94 2.72
C ALA A 118 2.49 8.81 1.64
N ILE A 119 1.59 7.83 1.78
CA ILE A 119 0.37 7.81 0.95
C ILE A 119 -0.55 8.98 1.34
N PRO A 120 -1.34 9.53 0.41
CA PRO A 120 -2.33 10.54 0.74
C PRO A 120 -3.42 9.95 1.66
N PHE A 121 -3.74 10.65 2.74
CA PHE A 121 -4.88 10.29 3.57
C PHE A 121 -6.19 10.53 2.78
N PRO A 122 -7.09 9.54 2.69
CA PRO A 122 -8.31 9.68 1.89
C PRO A 122 -9.23 10.76 2.48
N LYS A 123 -9.56 11.77 1.68
CA LYS A 123 -10.45 12.87 2.10
C LYS A 123 -11.90 12.40 2.12
N GLY A 124 -12.60 12.63 3.22
CA GLY A 124 -14.02 12.33 3.35
C GLY A 124 -14.36 10.84 3.47
N ALA A 125 -13.37 9.96 3.65
CA ALA A 125 -13.61 8.56 3.95
C ALA A 125 -14.13 8.41 5.39
N PRO A 126 -15.21 7.64 5.62
CA PRO A 126 -15.65 7.33 6.98
C PRO A 126 -14.60 6.54 7.76
N ASN A 127 -14.59 6.72 9.08
CA ASN A 127 -13.81 5.88 9.97
C ASN A 127 -14.61 4.63 10.33
N TYR A 128 -14.33 3.53 9.64
CA TYR A 128 -14.92 2.23 9.91
C TYR A 128 -14.19 1.53 11.05
N THR A 129 -14.90 0.74 11.84
CA THR A 129 -14.40 0.01 13.01
C THR A 129 -14.69 -1.48 12.90
N LEU A 130 -14.36 -2.25 13.95
CA LEU A 130 -14.63 -3.67 14.00
C LEU A 130 -16.13 -4.01 13.94
N ASN A 131 -17.00 -3.10 14.38
CA ASN A 131 -18.44 -3.31 14.36
C ASN A 131 -18.95 -3.43 12.93
N GLU A 132 -18.51 -2.53 12.05
CA GLU A 132 -18.89 -2.56 10.65
C GLU A 132 -18.25 -3.76 9.93
N LEU A 133 -17.05 -4.19 10.33
CA LEU A 133 -16.45 -5.41 9.77
C LEU A 133 -17.21 -6.69 10.17
N ALA A 134 -17.93 -6.70 11.28
CA ALA A 134 -18.58 -7.91 11.79
C ALA A 134 -19.56 -8.51 10.77
N VAL A 135 -20.27 -7.67 10.02
CA VAL A 135 -21.36 -8.05 9.11
C VAL A 135 -20.93 -8.28 7.66
N ILE A 136 -19.72 -7.88 7.25
CA ILE A 136 -19.27 -7.98 5.85
C ILE A 136 -18.51 -9.28 5.57
N ASP A 137 -18.56 -9.78 4.33
CA ASP A 137 -17.83 -10.99 3.96
C ASP A 137 -16.42 -10.65 3.44
N ILE A 138 -15.38 -11.17 4.10
CA ILE A 138 -13.99 -10.91 3.73
C ILE A 138 -13.38 -12.20 3.20
N PRO A 139 -13.04 -12.29 1.90
CA PRO A 139 -12.49 -13.52 1.33
C PRO A 139 -11.16 -13.89 1.99
N ARG A 140 -11.03 -15.16 2.37
CA ARG A 140 -9.82 -15.71 3.01
C ARG A 140 -8.79 -16.02 1.92
N HIS A 141 -7.84 -15.10 1.70
CA HIS A 141 -6.82 -15.18 0.65
C HIS A 141 -7.39 -15.24 -0.79
N VAL A 142 -7.16 -14.18 -1.56
CA VAL A 142 -7.10 -14.33 -3.02
C VAL A 142 -5.77 -15.04 -3.29
N LYS A 143 -5.79 -16.36 -3.54
CA LYS A 143 -4.59 -17.07 -3.99
C LYS A 143 -4.09 -16.38 -5.27
N GLY A 144 -2.79 -16.03 -5.25
CA GLY A 144 -2.04 -15.53 -6.42
C GLY A 144 -2.22 -16.46 -7.60
#